data_AF-A0A2E4PM91-F1
#
_entry.id   AF-A0A2E4PM91-F1
#
_cell.length_a   1.000
_cell.length_b   1.000
_cell.length_c   1.000
_cell.angle_alpha   90.00
_cell.angle_beta   90.00
_cell.angle_gamma   90.00
#
_symmetry.space_group_name_H-M   'P 1'
#
loop_
_entity.id
_entity.type
_entity.pdbx_description
1 polymer ?
#
loop_
_entity_poly.entity_id
_entity_poly.type
_entity_poly.pdbx_seq_one_letter_code
_entity_poly.pdbx_strand_id
1 'polypeptide(L)'
;MKKEQELVNALHNLKAWGSQYEFDEEDWENYKKTAKIMQKNKSCIVQVFEQFMNETLLLPFSSEEESKLFLLLRIIFDLPELDDVKDFRPFKGWVNWPDYTNENKVNLSWPLRWKDNKPQLIANYEGSKGLPYQALDEYNYFLGKYPFRKIE
;
A
#
# COMPACT_ATOMS: atom_id res chain seq x y z
N MET A 1 -7.54 0.09 21.78
CA MET A 1 -8.97 0.40 21.49
C MET A 1 -9.22 1.73 20.78
N LYS A 2 -9.25 2.93 21.41
CA LYS A 2 -9.66 4.16 20.68
C LYS A 2 -8.79 4.48 19.45
N LYS A 3 -7.47 4.28 19.57
CA LYS A 3 -6.50 4.51 18.48
C LYS A 3 -6.57 3.47 17.36
N GLU A 4 -6.82 2.21 17.70
CA GLU A 4 -7.02 1.14 16.72
C GLU A 4 -8.25 1.45 15.86
N GLN A 5 -9.37 1.77 16.52
CA GLN A 5 -10.61 2.07 15.80
C GLN A 5 -10.47 3.32 14.91
N GLU A 6 -9.77 4.36 15.39
CA GLU A 6 -9.47 5.54 14.58
C GLU A 6 -8.70 5.16 13.30
N LEU A 7 -7.68 4.30 13.42
CA LEU A 7 -6.90 3.83 12.27
C LEU A 7 -7.70 2.94 11.33
N VAL A 8 -8.50 2.00 11.84
CA VAL A 8 -9.36 1.15 11.02
C VAL A 8 -10.36 2.02 10.25
N ASN A 9 -10.99 2.98 10.90
CA ASN A 9 -11.88 3.94 10.23
C ASN A 9 -11.13 4.77 9.18
N ALA A 10 -9.89 5.19 9.45
CA ALA A 10 -9.07 5.91 8.48
C ALA A 10 -8.74 5.05 7.25
N LEU A 11 -8.49 3.74 7.43
CA LEU A 11 -8.29 2.80 6.33
C LEU A 11 -9.54 2.63 5.46
N HIS A 12 -10.71 2.47 6.07
CA HIS A 12 -11.99 2.35 5.34
C HIS A 12 -12.29 3.57 4.47
N ASN A 13 -11.93 4.76 4.94
CA ASN A 13 -12.12 6.02 4.22
C ASN A 13 -11.10 6.25 3.09
N LEU A 14 -10.07 5.42 2.94
CA LEU A 14 -9.17 5.52 1.80
C LEU A 14 -9.90 5.09 0.52
N LYS A 15 -9.61 5.78 -0.58
CA LYS A 15 -10.06 5.35 -1.92
C LYS A 15 -9.25 4.13 -2.35
N ALA A 16 -9.93 3.10 -2.83
CA ALA A 16 -9.29 1.92 -3.40
C ALA A 16 -8.62 2.23 -4.75
N TRP A 17 -7.59 1.48 -5.10
CA TRP A 17 -7.02 1.44 -6.44
C TRP A 17 -7.97 0.66 -7.36
N GLY A 18 -8.91 1.36 -7.99
CA GLY A 18 -9.92 0.80 -8.88
C GLY A 18 -9.53 0.84 -10.37
N SER A 19 -10.34 0.18 -11.20
CA SER A 19 -10.13 0.05 -12.65
C SER A 19 -10.45 1.32 -13.46
N GLN A 20 -11.20 2.24 -12.86
CA GLN A 20 -11.50 3.57 -13.39
C GLN A 20 -11.17 4.57 -12.27
N TYR A 21 -10.75 5.78 -12.66
CA TYR A 21 -10.50 6.96 -11.81
C TYR A 21 -9.06 7.23 -11.38
N GLU A 22 -8.65 8.46 -11.71
CA GLU A 22 -7.50 9.16 -11.17
C GLU A 22 -7.74 9.46 -9.69
N PHE A 23 -6.66 9.47 -8.92
CA PHE A 23 -6.67 9.97 -7.54
C PHE A 23 -6.50 11.48 -7.59
N ASP A 24 -7.42 12.20 -6.96
CA ASP A 24 -7.29 13.64 -6.83
C ASP A 24 -6.41 14.02 -5.64
N GLU A 25 -6.26 15.33 -5.39
CA GLU A 25 -5.44 15.82 -4.29
C GLU A 25 -6.02 15.42 -2.91
N GLU A 26 -7.34 15.36 -2.76
CA GLU A 26 -7.99 14.97 -1.50
C GLU A 26 -7.73 13.48 -1.19
N ASP A 27 -7.80 12.63 -2.21
CA ASP A 27 -7.46 11.21 -2.10
C ASP A 27 -6.03 11.05 -1.55
N TRP A 28 -5.05 11.74 -2.14
CA TRP A 28 -3.66 11.65 -1.70
C TRP A 28 -3.42 12.25 -0.32
N GLU A 29 -4.09 13.34 0.04
CA GLU A 29 -4.03 13.89 1.40
C GLU A 29 -4.58 12.90 2.44
N ASN A 30 -5.65 12.18 2.11
CA ASN A 30 -6.19 11.13 2.98
C ASN A 30 -5.17 10.00 3.18
N TYR A 31 -4.51 9.54 2.11
CA TYR A 31 -3.42 8.56 2.21
C TYR A 31 -2.26 9.06 3.08
N LYS A 32 -1.78 10.29 2.86
CA LYS A 32 -0.69 10.89 3.65
C LYS A 32 -1.06 11.05 5.12
N LYS A 33 -2.28 11.49 5.41
CA LYS A 33 -2.80 11.61 6.78
C LYS A 33 -2.84 10.26 7.46
N THR A 34 -3.42 9.24 6.82
CA THR A 34 -3.49 7.88 7.36
C THR A 34 -2.08 7.31 7.58
N ALA A 35 -1.16 7.51 6.64
CA ALA A 35 0.23 7.10 6.78
C ALA A 35 0.91 7.76 8.00
N LYS A 36 0.72 9.06 8.22
CA LYS A 36 1.25 9.76 9.41
C LYS A 36 0.67 9.21 10.71
N ILE A 37 -0.62 8.88 10.76
CA ILE A 37 -1.24 8.25 11.94
C ILE A 37 -0.62 6.87 12.16
N MET A 38 -0.44 6.08 11.10
CA MET A 38 0.11 4.74 11.17
C MET A 38 1.57 4.74 11.65
N GLN A 39 2.41 5.64 11.11
CA GLN A 39 3.80 5.81 11.52
C GLN A 39 3.95 6.16 13.02
N LYS A 40 2.99 6.91 13.59
CA LYS A 40 2.95 7.29 15.02
C LYS A 40 2.43 6.19 15.95
N ASN A 41 1.68 5.23 15.42
CA ASN A 41 0.97 4.22 16.22
C ASN A 41 1.42 2.79 15.87
N LYS A 42 2.73 2.58 15.71
CA LYS A 42 3.33 1.28 15.31
C LYS A 42 2.88 0.09 16.18
N SER A 43 2.61 0.34 17.46
CA SER A 43 2.28 -0.71 18.44
C SER A 43 0.94 -1.41 18.20
N CYS A 44 0.03 -0.82 17.41
CA CYS A 44 -1.29 -1.40 17.14
C CYS A 44 -1.50 -1.82 15.67
N ILE A 45 -0.44 -1.86 14.86
CA ILE A 45 -0.55 -2.14 13.43
C ILE A 45 -1.02 -3.56 13.15
N VAL A 46 -0.57 -4.54 13.94
CA VAL A 46 -1.01 -5.93 13.81
C VAL A 46 -2.52 -6.03 13.93
N GLN A 47 -3.10 -5.48 15.01
CA GLN A 47 -4.54 -5.54 15.28
C GLN A 47 -5.34 -4.75 14.23
N VAL A 48 -4.84 -3.58 13.80
CA VAL A 48 -5.48 -2.76 12.77
C VAL A 48 -5.53 -3.49 11.43
N PHE A 49 -4.45 -4.15 11.04
CA PHE A 49 -4.37 -4.87 9.76
C PHE A 49 -5.25 -6.12 9.79
N GLU A 50 -5.19 -6.90 10.87
CA GLU A 50 -6.05 -8.07 11.04
C GLU A 50 -7.53 -7.70 11.01
N GLN A 51 -7.92 -6.63 11.73
CA GLN A 51 -9.30 -6.17 11.74
C GLN A 51 -9.74 -5.72 10.35
N PHE A 52 -8.98 -4.83 9.70
CA PHE A 52 -9.32 -4.31 8.38
C PHE A 52 -9.41 -5.43 7.32
N MET A 53 -8.48 -6.38 7.33
CA MET A 53 -8.48 -7.51 6.40
C MET A 53 -9.68 -8.44 6.65
N ASN A 54 -10.00 -8.75 7.91
CA ASN A 54 -11.18 -9.57 8.23
C ASN A 54 -12.50 -8.91 7.81
N GLU A 55 -12.61 -7.59 7.97
CA GLU A 55 -13.80 -6.83 7.57
C GLU A 55 -13.95 -6.75 6.04
N THR A 56 -12.85 -6.70 5.29
CA THR A 56 -12.87 -6.54 3.82
C THR A 56 -12.94 -7.86 3.05
N LEU A 57 -12.52 -8.99 3.64
CA LEU A 57 -12.55 -10.31 3.00
C LEU A 57 -13.95 -10.77 2.56
N LEU A 58 -14.99 -10.29 3.24
CA LEU A 58 -16.39 -10.66 2.96
C LEU A 58 -17.08 -9.71 1.97
N LEU A 59 -16.41 -8.62 1.57
CA LEU A 59 -17.00 -7.62 0.69
C LEU A 59 -16.91 -8.05 -0.79
N PRO A 60 -17.90 -7.67 -1.62
CA PRO A 60 -17.72 -7.63 -3.06
C PRO A 60 -16.48 -6.76 -3.39
N PHE A 61 -15.68 -7.17 -4.37
CA PHE A 61 -14.44 -6.46 -4.73
C PHE A 61 -13.39 -6.40 -3.62
N SER A 62 -13.30 -7.42 -2.77
CA SER A 62 -12.29 -7.50 -1.69
C SER A 62 -10.85 -7.20 -2.15
N SER A 63 -10.48 -7.54 -3.39
CA SER A 63 -9.16 -7.20 -3.95
C SER A 63 -8.93 -5.70 -4.16
N GLU A 64 -9.97 -4.92 -4.47
CA GLU A 64 -9.87 -3.46 -4.53
C GLU A 64 -9.72 -2.89 -3.11
N GLU A 65 -10.41 -3.43 -2.12
CA GLU A 65 -10.24 -3.03 -0.72
C GLU A 65 -8.83 -3.34 -0.18
N GLU A 66 -8.28 -4.52 -0.50
CA GLU A 66 -6.90 -4.89 -0.20
C GLU A 66 -5.89 -3.89 -0.79
N SER A 67 -6.20 -3.32 -1.96
CA SER A 67 -5.33 -2.36 -2.63
C SER A 67 -5.10 -1.07 -1.81
N LYS A 68 -6.02 -0.73 -0.88
CA LYS A 68 -5.87 0.43 0.01
C LYS A 68 -4.63 0.29 0.89
N LEU A 69 -4.48 -0.87 1.52
CA LEU A 69 -3.28 -1.17 2.31
C LEU A 69 -2.05 -1.26 1.42
N PHE A 70 -2.19 -1.85 0.24
CA PHE A 70 -1.08 -1.98 -0.70
C PHE A 70 -0.50 -0.62 -1.09
N LEU A 71 -1.34 0.34 -1.52
CA LEU A 71 -0.92 1.71 -1.83
C LEU A 71 -0.38 2.42 -0.58
N LEU A 72 -1.06 2.28 0.57
CA LEU A 72 -0.66 2.93 1.81
C LEU A 72 0.76 2.54 2.24
N LEU A 73 1.15 1.27 2.08
CA LEU A 73 2.50 0.82 2.39
C LEU A 73 3.56 1.50 1.48
N ARG A 74 3.25 1.75 0.20
CA ARG A 74 4.13 2.53 -0.71
C ARG A 74 4.20 4.02 -0.33
N ILE A 75 3.22 4.52 0.42
CA ILE A 75 3.23 5.89 0.96
C ILE A 75 4.04 5.99 2.26
N ILE A 76 3.92 4.98 3.13
CA ILE A 76 4.56 4.97 4.46
C ILE A 76 6.07 4.81 4.38
N PHE A 77 6.56 3.98 3.45
CA PHE A 77 7.97 3.62 3.33
C PHE A 77 8.66 4.36 2.19
N ASP A 78 9.94 4.69 2.38
CA ASP A 78 10.77 5.28 1.34
C ASP A 78 11.35 4.19 0.43
N LEU A 79 10.49 3.67 -0.45
CA LEU A 79 10.84 2.59 -1.39
C LEU A 79 11.57 3.17 -2.62
N PRO A 80 12.62 2.50 -3.11
CA PRO A 80 13.26 2.87 -4.37
C PRO A 80 12.35 2.56 -5.58
N GLU A 81 12.36 3.43 -6.59
CA GLU A 81 11.66 3.19 -7.86
C GLU A 81 12.26 2.04 -8.68
N LEU A 82 13.54 1.71 -8.47
CA LEU A 82 14.21 0.58 -9.11
C LEU A 82 15.18 -0.05 -8.11
N ASP A 83 15.03 -1.34 -7.89
CA ASP A 83 15.96 -2.13 -7.06
C ASP A 83 16.22 -3.50 -7.69
N ASP A 84 17.20 -4.23 -7.17
CA ASP A 84 17.56 -5.57 -7.61
C ASP A 84 16.39 -6.57 -7.44
N VAL A 85 16.16 -7.42 -8.43
CA VAL A 85 15.11 -8.45 -8.38
C VAL A 85 15.25 -9.39 -7.18
N LYS A 86 16.47 -9.62 -6.66
CA LYS A 86 16.68 -10.44 -5.45
C LYS A 86 16.00 -9.87 -4.20
N ASP A 87 15.75 -8.57 -4.23
CA ASP A 87 15.17 -7.77 -3.16
C ASP A 87 13.64 -7.66 -3.28
N PHE A 88 13.09 -8.15 -4.40
CA PHE A 88 11.66 -8.27 -4.64
C PHE A 88 11.05 -9.44 -3.87
N ARG A 89 9.90 -9.21 -3.24
CA ARG A 89 9.06 -10.26 -2.67
C ARG A 89 7.60 -9.98 -3.01
N PRO A 90 6.90 -10.90 -3.70
CA PRO A 90 5.47 -10.73 -3.97
C PRO A 90 4.64 -11.14 -2.75
N PHE A 91 3.81 -10.23 -2.26
CA PHE A 91 2.84 -10.48 -1.17
C PHE A 91 1.39 -10.61 -1.68
N LYS A 92 1.19 -10.42 -2.99
CA LYS A 92 -0.04 -10.62 -3.77
C LYS A 92 0.31 -10.82 -5.25
N GLY A 93 -0.52 -11.54 -5.98
CA GLY A 93 -0.41 -11.64 -7.45
C GLY A 93 -1.20 -10.55 -8.18
N TRP A 94 -0.71 -9.31 -8.20
CA TRP A 94 -1.32 -8.24 -9.01
C TRP A 94 -1.16 -8.54 -10.50
N VAL A 95 -2.24 -8.38 -11.29
CA VAL A 95 -2.29 -8.87 -12.69
C VAL A 95 -1.33 -8.12 -13.61
N ASN A 96 -1.08 -6.84 -13.36
CA ASN A 96 -0.27 -5.97 -14.20
C ASN A 96 0.99 -5.47 -13.49
N TRP A 97 1.53 -6.25 -12.56
CA TRP A 97 2.85 -5.96 -12.00
C TRP A 97 3.88 -5.88 -13.14
N PRO A 98 4.74 -4.85 -13.18
CA PRO A 98 5.68 -4.68 -14.28
C PRO A 98 6.74 -5.78 -14.31
N ASP A 99 7.10 -6.22 -15.51
CA ASP A 99 8.24 -7.10 -15.71
C ASP A 99 9.55 -6.47 -15.23
N TYR A 100 10.55 -7.32 -14.99
CA TYR A 100 11.88 -6.86 -14.65
C TYR A 100 12.54 -6.15 -15.84
N THR A 101 13.37 -5.16 -15.56
CA THR A 101 14.20 -4.52 -16.59
C THR A 101 15.27 -5.49 -17.09
N ASN A 102 15.90 -5.19 -18.23
CA ASN A 102 17.02 -5.95 -18.78
C ASN A 102 18.24 -6.03 -17.82
N GLU A 103 18.28 -5.17 -16.80
CA GLU A 103 19.34 -5.12 -15.78
C GLU A 103 18.94 -5.89 -14.50
N ASN A 104 17.92 -6.75 -14.56
CA ASN A 104 17.34 -7.45 -13.41
C ASN A 104 16.89 -6.50 -12.29
N LYS A 105 16.31 -5.36 -12.67
CA LYS A 105 15.70 -4.42 -11.73
C LYS A 105 14.18 -4.52 -11.74
N VAL A 106 13.55 -4.22 -10.60
CA VAL A 106 12.10 -4.13 -10.45
C VAL A 106 11.71 -2.82 -9.78
N ASN A 107 10.53 -2.31 -10.09
CA ASN A 107 9.99 -1.16 -9.39
C ASN A 107 9.31 -1.58 -8.08
N LEU A 108 9.94 -1.26 -6.95
CA LEU A 108 9.41 -1.60 -5.62
C LEU A 108 8.35 -0.60 -5.13
N SER A 109 8.35 0.63 -5.64
CA SER A 109 7.33 1.64 -5.33
C SER A 109 6.08 1.51 -6.19
N TRP A 110 6.07 0.65 -7.21
CA TRP A 110 4.92 0.42 -8.08
C TRP A 110 3.66 0.10 -7.25
N PRO A 111 2.48 0.63 -7.62
CA PRO A 111 2.15 1.42 -8.82
C PRO A 111 2.32 2.93 -8.60
N LEU A 112 3.07 3.33 -7.57
CA LEU A 112 3.32 4.73 -7.25
C LEU A 112 4.68 5.21 -7.73
N ARG A 113 4.70 6.46 -8.16
CA ARG A 113 5.89 7.29 -8.28
C ARG A 113 5.75 8.50 -7.36
N TRP A 114 6.87 8.96 -6.82
CA TRP A 114 6.93 10.22 -6.08
C TRP A 114 7.57 11.30 -6.94
N LYS A 115 6.88 12.43 -7.10
CA LYS A 115 7.40 13.61 -7.78
C LYS A 115 7.08 14.84 -6.93
N ASP A 116 8.08 15.65 -6.61
CA ASP A 116 7.91 16.87 -5.82
C ASP A 116 7.14 16.64 -4.50
N ASN A 117 7.49 15.56 -3.77
CA ASN A 117 6.80 15.11 -2.55
C ASN A 117 5.31 14.77 -2.71
N LYS A 118 4.85 14.53 -3.95
CA LYS A 118 3.49 14.08 -4.24
C LYS A 118 3.49 12.66 -4.83
N PRO A 119 2.70 11.73 -4.28
CA PRO A 119 2.49 10.43 -4.89
C PRO A 119 1.64 10.57 -6.16
N GLN A 120 1.93 9.75 -7.16
CA GLN A 120 1.17 9.66 -8.41
C GLN A 120 1.06 8.19 -8.82
N LEU A 121 -0.11 7.80 -9.32
CA LEU A 121 -0.27 6.50 -9.97
C LEU A 121 0.41 6.50 -11.33
N ILE A 122 1.21 5.47 -11.59
CA ILE A 122 1.82 5.20 -12.91
C ILE A 122 1.21 3.97 -13.59
N ALA A 123 0.22 3.34 -12.97
CA ALA A 123 -0.52 2.21 -13.52
C ALA A 123 -1.96 2.19 -12.97
N ASN A 124 -2.88 1.64 -13.77
CA ASN A 124 -4.27 1.40 -13.37
C ASN A 124 -4.39 0.03 -12.70
N TYR A 125 -5.45 -0.19 -11.94
CA TYR A 125 -5.72 -1.52 -11.40
C TYR A 125 -6.32 -2.42 -12.47
N GLU A 126 -5.72 -3.60 -12.68
CA GLU A 126 -6.16 -4.59 -13.68
C GLU A 126 -6.61 -5.92 -13.04
N GLY A 127 -6.75 -5.94 -11.71
CA GLY A 127 -7.13 -7.14 -10.97
C GLY A 127 -6.00 -7.76 -10.16
N SER A 128 -6.36 -8.79 -9.41
CA SER A 128 -5.42 -9.60 -8.64
C SER A 128 -5.78 -11.09 -8.75
N LYS A 129 -4.81 -11.96 -8.48
CA LYS A 129 -4.94 -13.42 -8.51
C LYS A 129 -4.34 -14.03 -7.24
N GLY A 130 -4.82 -15.23 -6.92
CA GLY A 130 -4.27 -16.05 -5.83
C GLY A 130 -4.86 -15.70 -4.47
N LEU A 131 -4.04 -15.86 -3.44
CA LEU A 131 -4.43 -15.68 -2.03
C LEU A 131 -4.73 -14.21 -1.71
N PRO A 132 -5.44 -13.92 -0.60
CA PRO A 132 -5.58 -12.58 -0.06
C PRO A 132 -4.24 -11.87 0.14
N TYR A 133 -4.27 -10.55 0.10
CA TYR A 133 -3.07 -9.74 0.26
C TYR A 133 -2.45 -9.87 1.65
N GLN A 134 -1.17 -10.23 1.72
CA GLN A 134 -0.43 -10.40 2.97
C GLN A 134 0.14 -9.07 3.48
N ALA A 135 -0.74 -8.09 3.76
CA ALA A 135 -0.34 -6.73 4.12
C ALA A 135 0.57 -6.66 5.35
N LEU A 136 0.33 -7.49 6.37
CA LEU A 136 1.14 -7.48 7.60
C LEU A 136 2.55 -8.02 7.36
N ASP A 137 2.69 -9.08 6.58
CA ASP A 137 3.99 -9.65 6.23
C ASP A 137 4.81 -8.65 5.41
N GLU A 138 4.18 -7.95 4.47
CA GLU A 138 4.85 -6.91 3.70
C GLU A 138 5.24 -5.71 4.58
N TYR A 139 4.36 -5.25 5.47
CA TYR A 139 4.68 -4.18 6.41
C TYR A 139 5.92 -4.53 7.25
N ASN A 140 5.99 -5.75 7.79
CA ASN A 140 7.13 -6.21 8.57
C ASN A 140 8.40 -6.32 7.72
N TYR A 141 8.29 -6.79 6.49
CA TYR A 141 9.40 -6.83 5.54
C TYR A 141 9.94 -5.43 5.24
N PHE A 142 9.06 -4.47 4.93
CA PHE A 142 9.45 -3.08 4.68
C PHE A 142 10.01 -2.42 5.92
N LEU A 143 9.43 -2.64 7.10
CA LEU A 143 9.94 -2.10 8.36
C LEU A 143 11.36 -2.54 8.68
N GLY A 144 11.73 -3.77 8.31
CA GLY A 144 13.08 -4.30 8.50
C GLY A 144 14.10 -3.78 7.48
N LYS A 145 13.67 -3.15 6.39
CA LYS A 145 14.51 -2.89 5.22
C LYS A 145 14.57 -1.42 4.78
N TYR A 146 13.44 -0.71 4.85
CA TYR A 146 13.31 0.65 4.34
C TYR A 146 12.93 1.59 5.49
N PRO A 147 13.49 2.82 5.51
CA PRO A 147 13.05 3.82 6.46
C PRO A 147 11.62 4.25 6.14
N PHE A 148 10.96 4.82 7.14
CA PHE A 148 9.73 5.56 6.89
C PHE A 148 10.00 6.79 6.04
N ARG A 149 9.14 7.02 5.05
CA ARG A 149 9.16 8.23 4.24
C ARG A 149 8.82 9.43 5.13
N LYS A 150 9.52 10.54 4.92
CA LYS A 150 9.16 11.84 5.50
C LYS A 150 7.97 12.39 4.71
N ILE A 151 6.80 12.40 5.35
CA ILE A 151 5.57 12.87 4.74
C ILE A 151 5.33 14.31 5.24
N GLU A 152 5.34 15.26 4.32
CA GLU A 152 5.02 16.68 4.60
C GLU A 152 3.53 16.92 4.79
#